data_AF-A0A271KDX8-F1
#
_entry.id   AF-A0A271KDX8-F1
#
_cell.length_a   1.000
_cell.length_b   1.000
_cell.length_c   1.000
_cell.angle_alpha   90.00
_cell.angle_beta   90.00
_cell.angle_gamma   90.00
#
_symmetry.space_group_name_H-M   'P 1'
#
loop_
_entity.id
_entity.type
_entity.pdbx_description
1 polymer ?
#
loop_
_entity_poly.entity_id
_entity_poly.type
_entity_poly.pdbx_seq_one_letter_code
_entity_poly.pdbx_strand_id
1 'polypeptide(L)' 'MTSNVLKFEPVEIGEGFRFDSDEILEGAKGQVFTTLAILGQLEDGSIWVSGNANAGETLVLMERAKHHLVFGEDE' A
#
# COMPACT_ATOMS: atom_id res chain seq x y z
N MET A 1 12.33 -11.75 14.36
CA MET A 1 10.97 -11.24 14.54
C MET A 1 10.10 -11.89 13.48
N THR A 2 8.95 -12.44 13.86
CA THR A 2 8.07 -13.19 12.95
C THR A 2 7.05 -12.22 12.37
N SER A 3 7.01 -12.07 11.05
CA SER A 3 6.03 -11.22 10.36
C SER A 3 4.64 -11.86 10.43
N ASN A 4 3.61 -11.10 10.83
CA ASN A 4 2.23 -11.57 10.76
C ASN A 4 1.69 -11.27 9.36
N VAL A 5 1.63 -12.29 8.50
CA VAL A 5 1.23 -12.16 7.11
C VAL A 5 -0.30 -12.13 7.02
N LEU A 6 -0.86 -11.03 6.54
CA LEU A 6 -2.30 -10.86 6.30
C LEU A 6 -2.58 -11.01 4.80
N LYS A 7 -3.50 -11.91 4.45
CA LYS A 7 -3.94 -12.13 3.07
C LYS A 7 -4.56 -10.85 2.51
N PHE A 8 -4.06 -10.36 1.39
CA PHE A 8 -4.68 -9.27 0.64
C PHE A 8 -5.74 -9.82 -0.32
N GLU A 9 -7.01 -9.46 -0.10
CA GLU A 9 -8.11 -9.77 -1.01
C GLU A 9 -8.52 -8.48 -1.75
N PRO A 10 -8.06 -8.26 -3.00
CA PRO A 10 -8.43 -7.07 -3.75
C PRO A 10 -9.94 -7.08 -4.00
N VAL A 11 -10.57 -5.96 -3.70
CA VAL A 11 -12.00 -5.72 -3.95
C VAL A 11 -12.13 -4.65 -5.01
N GLU A 12 -12.93 -4.90 -6.04
CA GLU A 12 -13.28 -3.89 -7.04
C GLU A 12 -14.39 -2.99 -6.48
N ILE A 13 -14.17 -1.68 -6.54
CA ILE A 13 -14.97 -0.68 -5.81
C ILE A 13 -15.82 0.20 -6.74
N GLY A 14 -15.71 -0.01 -8.07
CA GLY A 14 -16.47 0.70 -9.10
C GLY A 14 -15.91 2.09 -9.45
N GLU A 15 -16.43 2.69 -10.52
CA GLU A 15 -16.03 4.05 -10.94
C GLU A 15 -16.59 5.12 -9.99
N GLY A 16 -15.76 6.11 -9.63
CA GLY A 16 -16.16 7.24 -8.79
C GLY A 16 -16.20 6.94 -7.28
N PHE A 17 -15.80 5.74 -6.86
CA PHE A 17 -15.70 5.41 -5.44
C PHE A 17 -14.63 6.27 -4.76
N ARG A 18 -15.00 6.92 -3.66
CA ARG A 18 -14.08 7.62 -2.77
C ARG A 18 -14.03 6.85 -1.47
N PHE A 19 -12.82 6.47 -1.09
CA PHE A 19 -12.58 6.01 0.27
C PHE A 19 -12.81 7.15 1.25
N ASP A 20 -13.47 6.84 2.36
CA ASP A 20 -13.40 7.71 3.53
C ASP A 20 -12.01 7.55 4.14
N SER A 21 -11.16 8.56 3.94
CA SER A 21 -9.80 8.55 4.45
C SER A 21 -9.77 8.48 5.98
N ASP A 22 -10.77 9.04 6.65
CA ASP A 22 -10.81 9.03 8.11
C ASP A 22 -11.11 7.61 8.62
N GLU A 23 -12.04 6.89 7.99
CA GLU A 23 -12.34 5.50 8.33
C GLU A 23 -11.11 4.57 8.17
N ILE A 24 -10.39 4.70 7.06
CA ILE A 24 -9.17 3.93 6.81
C ILE A 24 -8.10 4.24 7.86
N LEU A 25 -7.89 5.53 8.14
CA LEU A 25 -6.88 5.97 9.10
C LEU A 25 -7.23 5.57 10.52
N GLU A 26 -8.50 5.65 10.92
CA GLU A 26 -8.99 5.16 12.23
C GLU A 26 -8.80 3.64 12.37
N GLY A 27 -9.15 2.84 11.35
CA GLY A 27 -8.94 1.39 11.37
C GLY A 27 -7.46 0.96 11.39
N ALA A 28 -6.59 1.83 10.88
CA ALA A 28 -5.14 1.68 10.92
C ALA A 28 -4.51 2.08 12.28
N LYS A 29 -5.23 2.81 13.15
CA LYS A 29 -4.68 3.22 14.45
C LYS A 29 -4.33 2.02 15.33
N GLY A 30 -3.16 2.10 15.96
CA GLY A 30 -2.68 1.05 16.86
C GLY A 30 -2.02 -0.14 16.16
N GLN A 31 -2.02 -0.22 14.82
CA GLN A 31 -1.34 -1.29 14.08
C GLN A 31 0.18 -1.10 13.93
N VAL A 32 0.75 0.00 14.46
CA VAL A 32 2.19 0.31 14.46
C VAL A 32 2.84 0.05 13.09
N PHE A 33 2.30 0.68 12.04
CA PHE A 33 2.95 0.65 10.73
C PHE A 33 4.32 1.31 10.82
N THR A 34 5.38 0.51 10.66
CA THR A 34 6.75 0.99 10.67
C THR A 34 7.10 1.69 9.36
N THR A 35 6.57 1.19 8.25
CA THR A 35 6.87 1.70 6.91
C THR A 35 5.62 1.77 6.05
N LEU A 36 5.41 2.93 5.42
CA LEU A 36 4.27 3.29 4.60
C LEU A 36 4.76 3.82 3.26
N ALA A 37 4.17 3.32 2.18
CA ALA A 37 4.30 3.87 0.84
C ALA A 37 2.90 4.08 0.25
N ILE A 38 2.65 5.28 -0.28
CA ILE A 38 1.43 5.71 -0.92
C ILE A 38 1.78 5.95 -2.38
N LEU A 39 1.05 5.29 -3.28
CA LEU A 39 1.17 5.47 -4.71
C LEU A 39 -0.11 6.12 -5.21
N GLY A 40 0.04 7.19 -5.98
CA GLY A 40 -1.05 7.89 -6.63
C GLY A 40 -0.72 8.17 -8.10
N GLN A 41 -1.73 8.51 -8.87
CA GLN A 41 -1.58 9.05 -10.22
C GLN A 41 -2.08 10.49 -10.21
N LEU A 42 -1.28 11.42 -10.73
CA LEU A 42 -1.64 12.83 -10.88
C LEU A 42 -2.54 13.02 -12.12
N GLU A 43 -3.17 14.20 -12.23
CA GLU A 43 -4.06 14.53 -13.36
C GLU A 43 -3.38 14.43 -14.73
N ASP A 44 -2.06 14.64 -14.80
CA ASP A 44 -1.26 14.50 -16.02
C ASP A 44 -0.88 13.06 -16.35
N GLY A 45 -1.34 12.08 -15.55
CA GLY A 45 -1.07 10.67 -15.70
C GLY A 45 0.25 10.20 -15.08
N SER A 46 1.06 11.12 -14.52
CA SER A 46 2.31 10.75 -13.86
C SER A 46 2.06 10.03 -12.54
N ILE A 47 2.94 9.06 -12.22
CA ILE A 47 2.88 8.33 -10.95
C ILE A 47 3.63 9.14 -9.88
N TRP A 48 2.95 9.39 -8.78
CA TRP A 48 3.50 10.01 -7.59
C TRP A 48 3.61 8.98 -6.47
N VAL A 49 4.76 8.96 -5.79
CA VAL A 49 5.00 8.06 -4.66
C VAL A 49 5.45 8.88 -3.48
N SER A 50 4.85 8.64 -2.31
CA SER A 50 5.20 9.28 -1.05
C SER A 50 5.14 8.29 0.10
N GLY A 51 5.82 8.57 1.20
CA GLY A 51 5.90 7.63 2.32
C GLY A 51 6.75 8.16 3.46
N ASN A 52 6.87 7.36 4.51
CA ASN A 52 7.76 7.64 5.63
C ASN A 52 9.12 6.92 5.51
N ALA A 53 9.31 6.09 4.48
CA ALA A 53 10.56 5.42 4.15
C ALA A 53 11.43 6.28 3.23
N ASN A 54 12.73 5.98 3.16
CA ASN A 54 13.57 6.60 2.13
C ASN A 54 13.24 6.03 0.73
N ALA A 55 13.73 6.69 -0.33
CA ALA A 55 13.42 6.31 -1.70
C ALA A 55 13.83 4.87 -2.05
N GLY A 56 14.96 4.38 -1.52
CA GLY A 56 15.43 3.02 -1.76
C GLY A 56 14.55 1.97 -1.08
N GLU A 57 14.20 2.19 0.19
CA GLU A 57 13.30 1.32 0.95
C GLU A 57 11.89 1.27 0.33
N THR A 58 11.41 2.41 -0.15
CA THR A 58 10.12 2.52 -0.84
C THR A 58 10.11 1.67 -2.11
N LEU A 59 11.18 1.68 -2.91
CA LEU A 59 11.30 0.84 -4.10
C LEU A 59 11.29 -0.65 -3.76
N VAL A 60 11.99 -1.06 -2.70
CA VAL A 60 11.99 -2.47 -2.24
C VAL A 60 10.60 -2.89 -1.79
N LEU A 61 9.88 -2.03 -1.06
CA LEU A 61 8.50 -2.28 -0.65
C LEU A 61 7.55 -2.43 -1.84
N MET A 62 7.67 -1.55 -2.84
CA MET A 62 6.88 -1.62 -4.07
C MET A 62 7.16 -2.92 -4.83
N GLU A 63 8.42 -3.33 -4.93
CA GLU A 63 8.80 -4.56 -5.63
C GLU A 63 8.24 -5.80 -4.93
N ARG A 64 8.34 -5.85 -3.59
CA ARG A 64 7.76 -6.92 -2.77
C ARG A 64 6.24 -6.98 -2.89
N ALA A 65 5.58 -5.83 -2.80
CA ALA A 65 4.14 -5.74 -2.98
C ALA A 65 3.72 -6.20 -4.37
N LYS A 66 4.43 -5.78 -5.43
CA LYS A 66 4.19 -6.24 -6.80
C LYS A 66 4.36 -7.75 -6.92
N HIS A 67 5.42 -8.31 -6.36
CA HIS A 67 5.65 -9.75 -6.39
C HIS A 67 4.50 -10.53 -5.75
N HIS A 68 4.06 -10.08 -4.58
CA HIS A 68 2.95 -10.70 -3.87
C HIS A 68 1.62 -10.57 -4.63
N LEU A 69 1.30 -9.37 -5.13
CA LEU A 69 0.05 -9.09 -5.83
C LEU A 69 -0.07 -9.79 -7.19
N VAL A 70 1.03 -9.88 -7.93
CA VAL A 70 1.04 -10.39 -9.31
C VAL A 70 1.41 -11.86 -9.38
N PHE A 71 2.34 -12.31 -8.54
CA PHE A 71 2.90 -13.68 -8.61
C PHE A 71 2.47 -14.56 -7.42
N GLY A 72 1.89 -13.99 -6.36
CA GLY A 72 1.40 -14.75 -5.21
C GLY A 72 2.49 -15.40 -4.36
N GLU A 73 3.72 -14.89 -4.42
CA GLU A 73 4.84 -15.43 -3.64
C GLU A 73 4.90 -14.79 -2.23
N ASP A 74 4.96 -15.65 -1.21
CA ASP A 74 5.18 -15.29 0.20
C ASP A 74 6.69 -15.46 0.52
N GLU A 75 7.37 -14.37 0.91
CA GLU A 75 8.59 -14.44 1.74
C GLU A 75 8.39 -13.69 3.07
#